data_AF-A0A450ZBP9-F1
#
_entry.id   AF-A0A450ZBP9-F1
#
_cell.length_a   1.000
_cell.length_b   1.000
_cell.length_c   1.000
_cell.angle_alpha   90.00
_cell.angle_beta   90.00
_cell.angle_gamma   90.00
#
_symmetry.space_group_name_H-M   'P 1'
#
loop_
_entity.id
_entity.type
_entity.pdbx_description
1 polymer ?
#
loop_
_entity_poly.entity_id
_entity_poly.type
_entity_poly.pdbx_seq_one_letter_code
_entity_poly.pdbx_strand_id
1 'polypeptide(L)' 'ATLITVLHRGKQVALHQRHGSGRFSTQPHHMPESHRRHSEWSPHRFLSWARNIGPATHTVVRHQLENRPHPEHGYRA' A
#
# COMPACT_ATOMS: atom_id res chain seq x y z
N ALA A 1 -25.54 -7.85 -5.90
CA ALA A 1 -24.48 -8.85 -6.14
C ALA A 1 -23.28 -8.53 -5.26
N THR A 2 -22.87 -9.46 -4.39
CA THR A 2 -21.82 -9.31 -3.36
C THR A 2 -20.45 -9.78 -3.82
N LEU A 3 -20.38 -10.55 -4.91
CA LEU A 3 -19.17 -11.13 -5.47
C LEU A 3 -19.05 -10.79 -6.97
N ILE A 4 -17.81 -10.70 -7.45
CA ILE A 4 -17.43 -10.51 -8.84
C ILE A 4 -16.65 -11.76 -9.27
N THR A 5 -17.10 -12.41 -10.35
CA THR A 5 -16.44 -13.59 -10.92
C THR A 5 -15.70 -13.20 -12.19
N VAL A 6 -14.44 -13.61 -12.31
CA VAL A 6 -13.64 -13.43 -13.53
C VAL A 6 -13.62 -14.74 -14.30
N LEU A 7 -14.01 -14.68 -15.58
CA LEU A 7 -14.12 -15.83 -16.47
C LEU A 7 -13.09 -15.71 -17.60
N HIS A 8 -12.41 -16.81 -17.94
CA HIS A 8 -11.61 -16.94 -19.15
C HIS A 8 -12.14 -18.11 -19.98
N ARG A 9 -12.62 -17.82 -21.21
CA ARG A 9 -13.23 -18.81 -22.12
C ARG A 9 -14.33 -19.66 -21.45
N GLY A 10 -15.21 -18.99 -20.68
CA GLY A 10 -16.31 -19.64 -19.96
C GLY A 10 -15.92 -20.39 -18.68
N LYS A 11 -14.62 -20.46 -18.33
CA LYS A 11 -14.14 -21.05 -17.07
C LYS A 11 -13.85 -19.99 -16.03
N GLN A 12 -14.25 -20.23 -14.78
CA GLN A 12 -13.90 -19.36 -13.65
C GLN A 12 -12.40 -19.41 -13.36
N VAL A 13 -11.76 -18.24 -13.30
CA VAL A 13 -10.34 -18.10 -12.98
C VAL A 13 -10.08 -17.30 -11.71
N ALA A 14 -11.03 -16.47 -11.27
CA ALA A 14 -10.93 -15.75 -9.99
C ALA A 14 -12.31 -15.34 -9.45
N LEU A 15 -12.37 -15.07 -8.14
CA LEU A 15 -13.55 -14.60 -7.42
C LEU A 15 -13.15 -13.52 -6.42
N HIS A 16 -13.86 -12.40 -6.42
CA HIS A 16 -13.58 -11.25 -5.57
C HIS A 16 -14.83 -10.76 -4.86
N GLN A 17 -14.69 -10.33 -3.61
CA GLN A 17 -15.75 -9.59 -2.94
C GLN A 17 -15.93 -8.24 -3.63
N ARG A 18 -17.18 -7.87 -3.90
CA ARG A 18 -17.50 -6.56 -4.46
C ARG A 18 -17.29 -5.49 -3.39
N HIS A 19 -16.33 -4.61 -3.64
CA HIS A 19 -16.16 -3.40 -2.84
C HIS A 19 -17.11 -2.29 -3.31
N GLY A 20 -17.45 -1.36 -2.42
CA GLY A 20 -18.40 -0.27 -2.68
C GLY A 20 -18.05 0.60 -3.90
N SER A 21 -19.04 1.35 -4.39
CA SER A 21 -18.86 2.22 -5.57
C SER A 21 -17.75 3.25 -5.39
N GLY A 22 -17.01 3.55 -6.46
CA GLY A 22 -15.96 4.58 -6.48
C GLY A 22 -14.66 4.24 -5.74
N ARG A 23 -14.48 2.98 -5.31
CA ARG A 23 -13.26 2.52 -4.64
C ARG A 23 -12.57 1.42 -5.43
N PHE A 24 -11.24 1.42 -5.36
CA PHE A 24 -10.40 0.36 -5.93
C PHE A 24 -9.99 -0.60 -4.82
N SER A 25 -9.93 -1.89 -5.15
CA SER A 25 -9.39 -2.92 -4.26
C SER A 25 -8.65 -3.95 -5.10
N THR A 26 -7.61 -4.54 -4.53
CA THR A 26 -6.82 -5.59 -5.19
C THR A 26 -6.48 -6.63 -4.15
N GLN A 27 -6.67 -7.90 -4.47
CA GLN A 27 -6.28 -8.98 -3.56
C GLN A 27 -4.76 -9.11 -3.53
N PRO A 28 -4.14 -9.31 -2.35
CA PRO A 28 -2.68 -9.42 -2.25
C PRO A 28 -2.08 -10.49 -3.15
N HIS A 29 -2.78 -11.61 -3.38
CA HIS A 29 -2.29 -12.70 -4.22
C HIS A 29 -2.14 -12.30 -5.71
N HIS A 30 -2.86 -11.26 -6.15
CA HIS A 30 -2.76 -10.72 -7.51
C HIS A 30 -1.74 -9.58 -7.63
N MET A 31 -1.31 -9.00 -6.51
CA MET A 31 -0.32 -7.94 -6.54
C MET A 31 1.06 -8.50 -6.90
N PRO A 32 1.82 -7.85 -7.79
CA PRO A 32 3.24 -8.13 -7.98
C PRO A 32 4.01 -8.04 -6.67
N GLU A 33 5.09 -8.80 -6.53
CA GLU A 33 5.86 -8.86 -5.28
C GLU A 33 6.39 -7.48 -4.85
N SER A 34 6.89 -6.69 -5.81
CA SER A 34 7.32 -5.32 -5.56
C SER A 34 6.20 -4.50 -4.94
N HIS A 35 4.98 -4.57 -5.48
CA HIS A 35 3.81 -3.85 -4.95
C HIS A 35 3.40 -4.35 -3.57
N ARG A 36 3.45 -5.68 -3.30
CA ARG A 36 3.16 -6.23 -1.96
C ARG A 36 4.10 -5.67 -0.89
N ARG A 37 5.40 -5.60 -1.18
CA ARG A 37 6.39 -5.03 -0.26
C ARG A 37 6.12 -3.55 0.05
N HIS A 38 5.64 -2.78 -0.92
CA HIS A 38 5.24 -1.38 -0.69
C HIS A 38 3.97 -1.25 0.14
N SER A 39 3.04 -2.21 0.08
CA SER A 39 1.83 -2.20 0.92
C SER A 39 2.15 -2.28 2.42
N GLU A 40 3.33 -2.77 2.80
CA GLU A 40 3.79 -2.82 4.18
C GLU A 40 4.47 -1.53 4.67
N TRP A 41 4.60 -0.52 3.79
CA TRP A 41 5.23 0.75 4.12
C TRP A 41 4.23 1.66 4.84
N SER A 42 4.60 2.14 6.03
CA SER A 42 3.77 3.04 6.82
C SER A 42 4.60 4.15 7.45
N PRO A 43 4.02 5.34 7.70
CA PRO A 43 4.74 6.47 8.28
C PRO A 43 5.31 6.08 9.65
N HIS A 44 4.55 5.32 10.44
CA HIS A 44 4.96 4.82 11.75
C HIS A 44 6.21 3.93 11.66
N ARG A 45 6.26 3.01 10.69
CA ARG A 45 7.41 2.13 10.48
C ARG A 45 8.67 2.94 10.14
N PHE A 46 8.55 3.92 9.25
CA PHE A 46 9.68 4.78 8.89
C PHE A 46 10.18 5.62 10.07
N LEU A 47 9.28 6.19 10.87
CA LEU A 47 9.66 6.96 12.06
C LEU A 47 10.30 6.09 13.15
N SER A 48 9.81 4.86 13.36
CA SER A 48 10.41 3.91 14.31
C SER A 48 11.82 3.50 13.87
N TRP A 49 11.98 3.14 12.60
CA TRP A 49 13.29 2.83 12.03
C TRP A 49 14.27 4.01 12.17
N ALA A 50 13.83 5.23 11.85
CA ALA A 50 14.67 6.41 11.94
C ALA A 50 15.09 6.74 13.37
N ARG A 51 14.21 6.52 14.37
CA ARG A 51 14.55 6.66 15.80
C ARG A 51 15.64 5.69 16.23
N ASN A 52 15.61 4.46 15.74
CA ASN A 52 16.63 3.46 16.06
C ASN A 52 18.01 3.84 15.52
N ILE A 53 18.08 4.66 14.46
CA ILE A 53 19.34 5.20 13.94
C ILE A 53 19.78 6.43 14.75
N GLY A 54 18.87 7.36 15.02
CA GLY A 54 19.14 8.52 15.88
C GLY A 54 18.22 9.72 15.66
N PRO A 55 18.33 10.75 16.52
CA PRO A 55 17.43 11.90 16.53
C PRO A 55 17.51 12.76 15.26
N ALA A 56 18.71 12.90 14.66
CA ALA A 56 18.91 13.62 13.41
C ALA A 56 18.18 12.94 12.24
N THR A 57 18.35 11.62 12.10
CA THR A 57 17.66 10.81 11.07
C THR A 57 16.15 10.86 11.24
N HIS A 58 15.65 10.75 12.47
CA HIS A 58 14.22 10.89 12.76
C HIS A 58 13.66 12.23 12.28
N THR A 59 14.42 13.31 12.45
CA THR A 59 13.99 14.66 12.05
C THR A 59 13.86 14.78 10.53
N VAL A 60 14.82 14.25 9.79
CA VAL A 60 14.79 14.24 8.30
C VAL A 60 13.62 13.39 7.79
N VAL A 61 13.45 12.18 8.31
CA VAL A 61 12.38 11.27 7.87
C VAL A 61 10.99 11.84 8.20
N ARG A 62 10.82 12.45 9.37
CA ARG A 62 9.58 13.16 9.72
C ARG A 62 9.27 14.28 8.73
N HIS A 63 10.25 15.14 8.46
CA HIS A 63 10.11 16.21 7.48
C HIS A 63 9.74 15.68 6.08
N GLN A 64 10.30 14.54 5.67
CA GLN A 64 10.02 13.93 4.38
C GLN A 64 8.58 13.43 4.24
N LEU A 65 7.97 12.98 5.34
CA LEU A 65 6.62 12.43 5.40
C LEU A 65 5.53 13.50 5.57
N GLU A 66 5.83 14.59 6.28
CA GLU A 66 4.85 15.63 6.63
C GLU A 66 4.67 16.71 5.55
N ASN A 67 5.67 16.91 4.69
CA ASN A 67 5.66 17.99 3.68
C ASN A 67 5.06 17.58 2.32
N ARG A 68 4.24 16.52 2.27
CA ARG A 68 3.57 16.09 1.03
C ARG A 68 2.06 15.92 1.25
N PRO A 69 1.24 16.15 0.21
CA PRO A 69 -0.22 16.00 0.31
C PRO A 69 -0.68 14.63 0.84
N HIS A 70 0.08 13.59 0.53
CA HIS A 70 -0.10 12.25 1.06
C HIS A 70 1.25 11.68 1.53
N PRO A 71 1.32 11.05 2.72
CA PRO A 71 2.56 10.46 3.22
C PRO A 71 3.17 9.42 2.28
N GLU A 72 2.34 8.70 1.50
CA GLU A 72 2.82 7.69 0.55
C GLU A 72 3.71 8.29 -0.56
N HIS A 73 3.48 9.55 -0.92
CA HIS A 73 4.36 10.27 -1.84
C HIS A 73 5.74 10.53 -1.23
N GLY A 74 5.85 10.46 0.10
CA GLY A 74 7.06 10.52 0.92
C GLY A 74 8.02 9.35 0.73
N TYR A 75 7.49 8.16 0.37
CA TYR A 75 8.20 6.91 0.64
C TYR A 75 9.38 6.58 -0.30
N ARG A 76 9.52 7.29 -1.41
CA ARG A 76 10.58 7.07 -2.42
C ARG A 76 11.51 8.28 -2.63
N ALA A 77 11.50 9.25 -1.71
CA ALA A 77 12.38 10.42 -1.80
C ALA A 77 13.76 10.18 -1.21
#